data_AF-A0A0S8A6K9-F1
#
_entry.id   AF-A0A0S8A6K9-F1
#
_cell.length_a   1.000
_cell.length_b   1.000
_cell.length_c   1.000
_cell.angle_alpha   90.00
_cell.angle_beta   90.00
_cell.angle_gamma   90.00
#
_symmetry.space_group_name_H-M   'P 1'
#
loop_
_entity.id
_entity.type
_entity.pdbx_description
1 polymer ?
#
loop_
_entity_poly.entity_id
_entity_poly.type
_entity_poly.pdbx_seq_one_letter_code
_entity_poly.pdbx_strand_id
1 'polypeptide(L)'
;GNVTYTLLRAATYLKDNRIPPIGFDKATVDNDIRVAGAALGDTNFNSGSDIITYRVNVGLAGGVSYRAELNYQTLAYGFVRDLFRDSNDPEVARFQRLYDNATIRLETISAVSDSLP
;
A
#
# COMPACT_ATOMS: atom_id res chain seq x y z
N GLY A 1 4.08 20.83 -1.90
CA GLY A 1 5.10 20.43 -2.88
C GLY A 1 4.78 19.04 -3.37
N ASN A 2 4.93 18.77 -4.66
CA ASN A 2 4.71 17.43 -5.21
C ASN A 2 5.82 16.50 -4.73
N VAL A 3 5.45 15.35 -4.16
CA VAL A 3 6.39 14.36 -3.65
C VAL A 3 7.09 13.72 -4.85
N THR A 4 8.39 13.96 -4.99
CA THR A 4 9.25 13.27 -5.97
C THR A 4 9.99 12.15 -5.26
N TYR A 5 10.05 10.97 -5.89
CA TYR A 5 10.66 9.77 -5.30
C TYR A 5 12.16 9.69 -5.57
N THR A 6 12.70 10.69 -6.28
CA THR A 6 14.04 10.70 -6.89
C THR A 6 15.18 10.85 -5.88
N LEU A 7 14.97 11.35 -4.66
CA LEU A 7 16.03 11.35 -3.62
C LEU A 7 15.45 11.53 -2.20
N LEU A 8 15.52 10.49 -1.37
CA LEU A 8 15.13 10.49 0.06
C LEU A 8 16.13 11.22 0.98
N ARG A 9 16.96 12.11 0.44
CA ARG A 9 17.99 12.81 1.22
C ARG A 9 17.35 14.05 1.86
N ALA A 10 16.95 13.91 3.13
CA ALA A 10 16.45 14.93 4.05
C ALA A 10 14.93 15.12 4.23
N ALA A 11 14.06 14.26 3.66
CA ALA A 11 12.66 14.23 4.06
C ALA A 11 12.49 13.29 5.27
N THR A 12 12.11 13.83 6.43
CA THR A 12 11.67 13.00 7.58
C THR A 12 10.54 12.08 7.12
N TYR A 13 10.79 10.78 7.19
CA TYR A 13 9.87 9.75 6.72
C TYR A 13 8.60 9.76 7.59
N LEU A 14 7.49 10.26 7.05
CA LEU A 14 6.21 10.37 7.77
C LEU A 14 5.44 9.05 7.86
N LYS A 15 5.81 8.02 7.09
CA LYS A 15 5.04 6.78 6.99
C LYS A 15 5.90 5.53 6.96
N ASP A 16 6.33 5.06 8.12
CA ASP A 16 6.73 3.66 8.27
C ASP A 16 5.47 2.78 8.15
N ASN A 17 5.40 1.95 7.11
CA ASN A 17 4.25 1.07 6.84
C ASN A 17 4.29 -0.22 7.69
N ARG A 18 5.03 -0.22 8.79
CA ARG A 18 5.13 -1.37 9.68
C ARG A 18 3.91 -1.42 10.58
N ILE A 19 3.20 -2.55 10.56
CA ILE A 19 2.19 -2.83 11.58
C ILE A 19 2.90 -3.01 12.93
N PRO A 20 2.49 -2.32 14.00
CA PRO A 20 3.12 -2.42 15.30
C PRO A 20 3.05 -3.87 15.81
N PRO A 21 4.14 -4.46 16.32
CA PRO A 21 4.13 -5.84 16.81
C PRO A 21 3.30 -6.00 18.09
N ILE A 22 3.08 -7.25 18.49
CA ILE A 22 2.44 -7.58 19.77
C ILE A 22 3.25 -6.96 20.93
N GLY A 23 2.55 -6.29 21.84
CA GLY A 23 3.16 -5.60 22.99
C GLY A 23 3.70 -4.20 22.71
N PHE A 24 3.55 -3.69 21.48
CA PHE A 24 3.96 -2.34 21.12
C PHE A 24 3.01 -1.28 21.71
N ASP A 25 3.52 -0.46 22.62
CA ASP A 25 2.77 0.66 23.19
C ASP A 25 3.08 1.96 22.44
N LYS A 26 2.12 2.40 21.63
CA LYS A 26 2.23 3.60 20.79
C LYS A 26 2.42 4.89 21.59
N ALA A 27 2.07 4.92 22.88
CA ALA A 27 2.15 6.10 23.72
C ALA A 27 3.53 6.29 24.37
N THR A 28 4.32 5.23 24.51
CA THR A 28 5.56 5.22 25.32
C THR A 28 6.82 4.88 24.53
N VAL A 29 6.70 4.41 23.30
CA VAL A 29 7.83 4.10 22.42
C VAL A 29 8.63 5.36 22.02
N ASP A 30 9.94 5.17 21.87
CA ASP A 30 10.86 6.23 21.46
C ASP A 30 10.48 6.87 20.12
N ASN A 31 10.81 8.15 19.97
CA ASN A 31 10.45 8.95 18.79
C ASN A 31 10.94 8.36 17.46
N ASP A 32 12.03 7.59 17.50
CA ASP A 32 12.67 6.97 16.33
C ASP A 32 11.87 5.80 15.75
N ILE A 33 10.98 5.21 16.54
CA ILE A 33 10.15 4.05 16.15
C ILE A 33 8.65 4.31 16.34
N ARG A 34 8.26 5.49 16.81
CA ARG A 34 6.85 5.78 17.12
C ARG A 34 5.96 5.77 15.87
N VAL A 35 4.71 5.40 16.09
CA VAL A 35 3.65 5.60 15.08
C VAL A 35 3.35 7.09 14.97
N ALA A 36 3.30 7.61 13.75
CA ALA A 36 3.07 9.03 13.46
C ALA A 36 1.77 9.26 12.66
N GLY A 37 1.26 10.49 12.72
CA GLY A 37 0.06 10.90 12.00
C GLY A 37 -1.23 10.27 12.54
N ALA A 38 -2.23 10.09 11.66
CA ALA A 38 -3.55 9.59 12.05
C ALA A 38 -3.53 8.17 12.65
N ALA A 39 -2.54 7.34 12.28
CA ALA A 39 -2.39 5.98 12.79
C ALA A 39 -2.07 5.91 14.30
N LEU A 40 -1.58 7.01 14.90
CA LEU A 40 -1.35 7.08 16.34
C LEU A 40 -2.68 6.95 17.11
N GLY A 41 -3.74 7.59 16.60
CA GLY A 41 -5.08 7.56 17.20
C GLY A 41 -5.95 6.39 16.73
N ASP A 42 -5.47 5.59 15.77
CA ASP A 42 -6.21 4.43 15.28
C ASP A 42 -6.14 3.27 16.29
N THR A 43 -7.27 2.84 16.81
CA THR A 43 -7.32 1.81 17.86
C THR A 43 -7.06 0.40 17.36
N ASN A 44 -7.25 0.13 16.06
CA ASN A 44 -7.08 -1.22 15.49
C ASN A 44 -5.72 -1.41 14.79
N PHE A 45 -4.95 -0.33 14.58
CA PHE A 45 -3.57 -0.37 14.11
C PHE A 45 -2.61 -0.66 15.28
N ASN A 46 -2.54 -1.93 15.71
CA ASN A 46 -1.71 -2.42 16.80
C ASN A 46 -1.60 -3.96 16.79
N SER A 47 -0.77 -4.50 17.70
CA SER A 47 -0.74 -5.93 18.05
C SER A 47 -0.56 -6.90 16.86
N GLY A 48 0.16 -6.48 15.83
CA GLY A 48 0.41 -7.25 14.62
C GLY A 48 -0.74 -7.25 13.61
N SER A 49 -1.75 -6.40 13.78
CA SER A 49 -2.90 -6.31 12.88
C SER A 49 -3.36 -4.87 12.62
N ASP A 50 -4.24 -4.74 11.62
CA ASP A 50 -4.99 -3.54 11.27
C ASP A 50 -6.33 -3.97 10.62
N ILE A 51 -7.40 -3.18 10.76
CA ILE A 51 -8.71 -3.46 10.14
C ILE A 51 -9.06 -2.33 9.18
N ILE A 52 -9.01 -2.65 7.89
CA ILE A 52 -9.41 -1.74 6.81
C ILE A 52 -10.87 -1.98 6.42
N THR A 53 -11.70 -0.93 6.50
CA THR A 53 -13.13 -0.99 6.14
C THR A 53 -13.38 -0.35 4.78
N TYR A 54 -13.87 -1.14 3.82
CA TYR A 54 -14.36 -0.64 2.54
C TYR A 54 -15.89 -0.49 2.58
N ARG A 55 -16.40 0.65 2.12
CA ARG A 55 -17.84 0.91 1.99
C ARG A 55 -18.17 1.15 0.53
N VAL A 56 -18.98 0.28 -0.05
CA VAL A 56 -19.40 0.34 -1.46
C VAL A 56 -20.91 0.46 -1.50
N ASN A 57 -21.43 1.47 -2.20
CA ASN A 57 -22.88 1.59 -2.41
C ASN A 57 -23.28 0.72 -3.61
N VAL A 58 -24.20 -0.23 -3.37
CA VAL A 58 -24.66 -1.24 -4.33
C VAL A 58 -26.06 -0.94 -4.89
N GLY A 59 -26.69 0.17 -4.49
CA GLY A 59 -28.03 0.54 -4.96
C GLY A 59 -29.14 -0.42 -4.53
N LEU A 60 -30.18 -0.58 -5.37
CA LEU A 60 -31.31 -1.51 -5.17
C LEU A 60 -31.05 -2.89 -5.78
N ALA A 61 -29.79 -3.28 -5.97
CA ALA A 61 -29.45 -4.57 -6.54
C ALA A 61 -29.94 -5.71 -5.62
N GLY A 62 -30.68 -6.68 -6.19
CA GLY A 62 -30.92 -7.95 -5.54
C GLY A 62 -29.68 -8.83 -5.69
N GLY A 63 -29.17 -9.37 -4.59
CA GLY A 63 -27.94 -10.16 -4.55
C GLY A 63 -26.66 -9.38 -4.90
N VAL A 64 -25.67 -9.38 -4.00
CA VAL A 64 -24.34 -8.80 -4.26
C VAL A 64 -23.26 -9.82 -3.98
N SER A 65 -22.49 -10.21 -4.99
CA SER A 65 -21.24 -10.95 -4.78
C SER A 65 -20.05 -10.00 -4.63
N TYR A 66 -19.14 -10.32 -3.72
CA TYR A 66 -17.89 -9.58 -3.54
C TYR A 66 -16.70 -10.52 -3.46
N ARG A 67 -15.53 -9.97 -3.83
CA ARG A 67 -14.24 -10.64 -3.73
C ARG A 67 -13.20 -9.63 -3.26
N ALA A 68 -12.46 -9.97 -2.22
CA ALA A 68 -11.36 -9.17 -1.71
C ALA A 68 -10.06 -9.98 -1.77
N GLU A 69 -8.98 -9.34 -2.20
CA GLU A 69 -7.65 -9.94 -2.35
C GLU A 69 -6.59 -9.10 -1.65
N LEU A 70 -5.69 -9.77 -0.93
CA LEU A 70 -4.43 -9.19 -0.48
C LEU A 70 -3.36 -9.50 -1.53
N ASN A 71 -2.93 -8.47 -2.25
CA ASN A 71 -1.97 -8.60 -3.34
C ASN A 71 -0.61 -7.98 -2.96
N TYR A 72 0.48 -8.70 -3.21
CA TYR A 72 1.84 -8.22 -3.10
C TYR A 72 2.37 -7.77 -4.45
N GLN A 73 3.03 -6.62 -4.47
CA GLN A 73 3.73 -6.11 -5.65
C GLN A 73 5.14 -5.68 -5.24
N THR A 74 6.14 -6.13 -6.00
CA THR A 74 7.55 -5.84 -5.74
C THR A 74 7.93 -4.38 -5.96
N LEU A 75 7.19 -3.68 -6.82
CA LEU A 75 7.45 -2.30 -7.20
C LEU A 75 6.28 -1.41 -6.81
N ALA A 76 6.57 -0.34 -6.06
CA ALA A 76 5.55 0.64 -5.72
C ALA A 76 5.05 1.36 -6.98
N TYR A 77 3.72 1.52 -7.11
CA TYR A 77 3.10 2.20 -8.24
C TYR A 77 3.70 3.60 -8.49
N GLY A 78 3.87 4.39 -7.43
CA GLY A 78 4.42 5.75 -7.52
C GLY A 78 5.84 5.77 -8.08
N PHE A 79 6.69 4.82 -7.67
CA PHE A 79 8.05 4.68 -8.17
C PHE A 79 8.07 4.35 -9.66
N VAL A 80 7.28 3.37 -10.09
CA VAL A 80 7.18 2.97 -11.51
C VAL A 80 6.70 4.14 -12.38
N ARG A 81 5.68 4.87 -11.90
CA ARG A 81 5.13 6.05 -12.60
C ARG A 81 6.14 7.19 -12.73
N ASP A 82 6.99 7.38 -11.73
CA ASP A 82 8.03 8.40 -11.76
C ASP A 82 9.17 7.98 -12.68
N LEU A 83 9.65 6.74 -12.54
CA LEU A 83 10.71 6.16 -13.38
C LEU A 83 10.37 6.26 -14.88
N PHE A 84 9.14 5.96 -15.28
CA PHE A 84 8.73 6.02 -16.69
C PHE A 84 8.61 7.43 -17.27
N ARG A 85 8.77 8.49 -16.47
CA ARG A 85 8.89 9.86 -17.00
C ARG A 85 10.22 10.08 -17.73
N ASP A 86 11.23 9.29 -17.37
CA ASP A 86 12.57 9.35 -17.94
C ASP A 86 12.74 8.33 -19.09
N SER A 87 11.67 7.97 -19.80
CA SER A 87 11.70 6.97 -20.89
C SER A 87 12.56 7.35 -22.10
N ASN A 88 13.17 8.54 -22.10
CA ASN A 88 14.20 8.92 -23.07
C ASN A 88 15.53 8.21 -22.79
N ASP A 89 15.75 7.77 -21.55
CA ASP A 89 16.85 6.91 -21.17
C ASP A 89 16.60 5.48 -21.71
N PRO A 90 17.54 4.89 -22.48
CA PRO A 90 17.35 3.58 -23.12
C PRO A 90 17.05 2.43 -22.13
N GLU A 91 17.64 2.47 -20.95
CA GLU A 91 17.51 1.48 -19.89
C GLU A 91 16.12 1.57 -19.26
N VAL A 92 15.64 2.79 -19.00
CA VAL A 92 14.26 3.04 -18.55
C VAL A 92 13.26 2.57 -19.60
N ALA A 93 13.46 2.93 -20.87
CA ALA A 93 12.59 2.51 -21.96
C ALA A 93 12.54 0.97 -22.11
N ARG A 94 13.70 0.31 -21.94
CA ARG A 94 13.77 -1.15 -21.96
C ARG A 94 13.02 -1.75 -20.78
N PHE A 95 13.24 -1.23 -19.57
CA PHE A 95 12.56 -1.71 -18.38
C PHE A 95 11.04 -1.52 -18.49
N GLN A 96 10.58 -0.37 -18.99
CA GLN A 96 9.16 -0.11 -19.25
C GLN A 96 8.56 -1.16 -20.18
N ARG A 97 9.23 -1.49 -21.30
CA ARG A 97 8.77 -2.57 -22.19
C ARG A 97 8.71 -3.93 -21.48
N LEU A 98 9.68 -4.25 -20.63
CA LEU A 98 9.65 -5.51 -19.86
C LEU A 98 8.48 -5.53 -18.87
N TYR A 99 8.26 -4.42 -18.16
CA TYR A 99 7.16 -4.26 -17.21
C TYR A 99 5.78 -4.32 -17.88
N ASP A 100 5.64 -3.70 -19.04
CA ASP A 100 4.39 -3.71 -19.82
C ASP A 100 4.09 -5.10 -20.39
N ASN A 101 5.11 -5.88 -20.74
CA ASN A 101 4.97 -7.26 -21.21
C ASN A 101 4.94 -8.30 -20.08
N ALA A 102 5.14 -7.91 -18.82
CA ALA A 102 5.11 -8.84 -17.70
C ALA A 102 3.68 -9.36 -17.45
N THR A 103 3.51 -10.69 -17.48
CA THR A 103 2.23 -11.34 -17.19
C THR A 103 1.88 -11.30 -15.70
N ILE A 104 2.89 -11.39 -14.84
CA ILE A 104 2.74 -11.34 -13.38
C ILE A 104 3.18 -9.96 -12.91
N ARG A 105 2.22 -9.15 -12.46
CA ARG A 105 2.49 -7.82 -11.86
C ARG A 105 2.28 -7.80 -10.36
N LEU A 106 1.47 -8.72 -9.88
CA LEU A 106 1.17 -8.90 -8.47
C LEU A 106 1.02 -10.38 -8.19
N GLU A 107 1.20 -10.74 -6.92
CA GLU A 107 0.95 -12.06 -6.38
C GLU A 107 -0.17 -11.95 -5.34
N THR A 108 -1.21 -12.77 -5.47
CA THR A 108 -2.28 -12.83 -4.48
C THR A 108 -1.86 -13.70 -3.32
N ILE A 109 -1.65 -13.08 -2.15
CA ILE A 109 -1.27 -13.76 -0.91
C ILE A 109 -2.50 -14.43 -0.29
N SER A 110 -3.65 -13.77 -0.33
CA SER A 110 -4.88 -14.25 0.28
C SER A 110 -6.09 -13.68 -0.45
N ALA A 111 -7.20 -14.43 -0.46
CA ALA A 111 -8.45 -14.00 -1.07
C ALA A 111 -9.65 -14.52 -0.30
N VAL A 112 -10.73 -13.75 -0.29
CA VAL A 112 -12.05 -14.14 0.22
C VAL A 112 -13.12 -13.72 -0.78
N SER A 113 -14.14 -14.54 -0.95
CA SER A 113 -15.29 -14.26 -1.79
C SER A 113 -16.57 -14.69 -1.07
N ASP A 114 -17.63 -13.92 -1.21
CA ASP A 114 -18.93 -14.24 -0.62
C ASP A 114 -20.06 -13.52 -1.38
N SER A 115 -21.31 -13.89 -1.09
CA SER A 115 -22.50 -13.30 -1.70
C SER A 115 -23.52 -12.90 -0.63
N LEU A 116 -23.94 -11.64 -0.67
CA LEU A 116 -25.05 -11.10 0.09
C LEU A 116 -26.35 -11.34 -0.69
N PRO A 117 -27.45 -11.73 -0.02
CA PRO A 117 -28.77 -11.89 -0.65
C PRO A 117 -29.33 -10.59 -1.20
#